data_AF-F6PUA9-F1
#
_entry.id   AF-F6PUA9-F1
#
_cell.length_a   1.000
_cell.length_b   1.000
_cell.length_c   1.000
_cell.angle_alpha   90.00
_cell.angle_beta   90.00
_cell.angle_gamma   90.00
#
_symmetry.space_group_name_H-M   'P 1'
#
loop_
_entity.id
_entity.type
_entity.pdbx_description
1 polymer ?
#
loop_
_entity_poly.entity_id
_entity_poly.type
_entity_poly.pdbx_seq_one_letter_code
_entity_poly.pdbx_strand_id
1 'polypeptide(L)'
;MEENNPMINALYKILKTEFTKQPESKCIIFVRTRPIAKALITCIEESEVEKLHLNPKQLTGAGAAVELGGMTKATQEDTIASFRDGRCKVIVATSVAEEGLDIKACNLIITYNYSTNEIGQVQRQGRGRAKGSKMIILAYDDSSHIQREKSNIIRVKFTHDILQMLRQMDPEQLKKDIKKIQIRLKEDRGLEKLSAEFQSFKKHPSGNNIWTLLCKGCKTEVTKSDQFRHIEKQHHVVVDPKFEDKASCREVPIEQGKPVGFEQVIIGKVYCKECGHDWGVRMCHKKCPISVLKIAGFVLTCGEERVEKKKWKDSPFSVKKELAEADLRNILEHRKNKNGQNVENEEEDSDEEDIYGDIGNQVLSS
;
A
#
# COMPACT_ATOMS: atom_id res chain seq x y z
N MET A 1 -31.50 -10.73 8.24
CA MET A 1 -31.85 -11.10 6.85
C MET A 1 -30.88 -12.19 6.33
N GLU A 2 -30.56 -13.20 7.15
CA GLU A 2 -29.40 -14.08 6.90
C GLU A 2 -29.73 -15.53 6.55
N GLU A 3 -30.99 -15.97 6.66
CA GLU A 3 -31.32 -17.40 6.54
C GLU A 3 -31.27 -17.98 5.11
N ASN A 4 -30.96 -17.20 4.06
CA ASN A 4 -31.13 -17.68 2.68
C ASN A 4 -29.94 -17.45 1.73
N ASN A 5 -28.70 -17.31 2.25
CA ASN A 5 -27.52 -17.34 1.37
C ASN A 5 -26.95 -18.77 1.25
N PRO A 6 -27.08 -19.43 0.08
CA PRO A 6 -26.63 -20.81 -0.10
C PRO A 6 -25.12 -20.98 0.08
N MET A 7 -24.31 -19.95 -0.21
CA MET A 7 -22.86 -20.00 -0.03
C MET A 7 -22.46 -19.98 1.46
N ILE A 8 -23.16 -19.18 2.26
CA ILE A 8 -22.94 -19.13 3.71
C ILE A 8 -23.38 -20.47 4.34
N ASN A 9 -24.53 -21.00 3.93
CA ASN A 9 -25.01 -22.31 4.40
C ASN A 9 -24.05 -23.44 4.04
N ALA A 10 -23.49 -23.43 2.83
CA ALA A 10 -22.48 -24.39 2.41
C ALA A 10 -21.18 -24.24 3.23
N LEU A 11 -20.75 -23.01 3.52
CA LEU A 11 -19.60 -22.73 4.38
C LEU A 11 -19.82 -23.30 5.79
N TYR A 12 -20.99 -23.05 6.39
CA TYR A 12 -21.33 -23.60 7.70
C TYR A 12 -21.32 -25.12 7.73
N LYS A 13 -21.85 -25.77 6.68
CA LYS A 13 -21.81 -27.22 6.56
C LYS A 13 -20.38 -27.76 6.52
N ILE A 14 -19.50 -27.11 5.76
CA ILE A 14 -18.07 -27.48 5.68
C ILE A 14 -17.40 -27.34 7.03
N LEU A 15 -17.54 -26.17 7.68
CA LEU A 15 -16.94 -25.89 8.99
C LEU A 15 -17.45 -26.87 10.05
N LYS A 16 -18.78 -27.03 10.16
CA LYS A 16 -19.39 -27.96 11.12
C LYS A 16 -18.87 -29.39 10.92
N THR A 17 -18.78 -29.86 9.66
CA THR A 17 -18.28 -31.21 9.36
C THR A 17 -16.83 -31.40 9.78
N GLU A 18 -15.96 -30.46 9.43
CA GLU A 18 -14.53 -30.58 9.73
C GLU A 18 -14.26 -30.47 11.24
N PHE A 19 -14.81 -29.45 11.89
CA PHE A 19 -14.55 -29.17 13.31
C PHE A 19 -15.26 -30.13 14.27
N THR A 20 -16.35 -30.78 13.84
CA THR A 20 -16.92 -31.91 14.60
C THR A 20 -16.02 -33.15 14.53
N LYS A 21 -15.40 -33.41 13.37
CA LYS A 21 -14.53 -34.56 13.16
C LYS A 21 -13.14 -34.37 13.77
N GLN A 22 -12.60 -33.16 13.65
CA GLN A 22 -11.27 -32.77 14.11
C GLN A 22 -11.36 -31.39 14.77
N PRO A 23 -11.70 -31.32 16.07
CA PRO A 23 -11.87 -30.05 16.79
C PRO A 23 -10.64 -29.14 16.79
N GLU A 24 -9.44 -29.72 16.68
CA GLU A 24 -8.15 -29.01 16.62
C GLU A 24 -7.75 -28.57 15.21
N SER A 25 -8.68 -28.67 14.25
CA SER A 25 -8.47 -28.15 12.90
C SER A 25 -8.20 -26.66 12.92
N LYS A 26 -7.52 -26.21 11.89
CA LYS A 26 -7.18 -24.81 11.66
C LYS A 26 -7.52 -24.48 10.22
N CYS A 27 -8.41 -23.50 10.05
CA CYS A 27 -8.98 -23.14 8.78
C CYS A 27 -8.53 -21.74 8.33
N ILE A 28 -8.21 -21.60 7.05
CA ILE A 28 -8.04 -20.29 6.40
C ILE A 28 -9.09 -20.16 5.30
N ILE A 29 -9.90 -19.10 5.36
CA ILE A 29 -10.91 -18.76 4.37
C ILE A 29 -10.42 -17.54 3.59
N PHE A 30 -10.09 -17.73 2.31
CA PHE A 30 -9.67 -16.67 1.40
C PHE A 30 -10.88 -15.99 0.75
N VAL A 31 -10.94 -14.67 0.85
CA VAL A 31 -11.97 -13.82 0.25
C VAL A 31 -11.37 -12.69 -0.59
N ARG A 32 -12.16 -12.15 -1.52
CA ARG A 32 -11.69 -11.09 -2.41
C ARG A 32 -11.45 -9.75 -1.72
N THR A 33 -12.28 -9.37 -0.75
CA THR A 33 -12.30 -8.01 -0.20
C THR A 33 -12.38 -7.99 1.33
N ARG A 34 -11.93 -6.89 1.92
CA ARG A 34 -11.95 -6.67 3.38
C ARG A 34 -13.37 -6.59 3.96
N PRO A 35 -14.35 -5.94 3.28
CA PRO A 35 -15.74 -5.98 3.73
C PRO A 35 -16.31 -7.40 3.78
N ILE A 36 -16.02 -8.25 2.78
CA ILE A 36 -16.46 -9.65 2.79
C ILE A 36 -15.80 -10.41 3.95
N ALA A 37 -14.51 -10.17 4.21
CA ALA A 37 -13.83 -10.81 5.35
C ALA A 37 -14.52 -10.47 6.67
N LYS A 38 -14.83 -9.18 6.90
CA LYS A 38 -15.54 -8.73 8.09
C LYS A 38 -16.94 -9.34 8.18
N ALA A 39 -17.69 -9.32 7.09
CA ALA A 39 -19.05 -9.88 7.06
C ALA A 39 -19.06 -11.39 7.38
N LEU A 40 -18.14 -12.18 6.79
CA LEU A 40 -18.09 -13.62 7.08
C LEU A 40 -17.72 -13.94 8.53
N ILE A 41 -16.88 -13.12 9.17
CA ILE A 41 -16.56 -13.27 10.59
C ILE A 41 -17.84 -13.12 11.42
N THR A 42 -18.56 -12.01 11.22
CA THR A 42 -19.83 -11.75 11.91
C THR A 42 -20.85 -12.86 11.67
N CYS A 43 -21.02 -13.31 10.42
CA CYS A 43 -21.91 -14.43 10.12
C CYS A 43 -21.50 -15.72 10.86
N ILE A 44 -20.20 -16.06 10.93
CA ILE A 44 -19.72 -17.25 11.67
C ILE A 44 -20.01 -17.11 13.17
N GLU A 45 -19.71 -15.96 13.78
CA GLU A 45 -19.91 -15.68 15.21
C GLU A 45 -21.38 -15.72 15.62
N GLU A 46 -22.29 -15.25 14.75
CA GLU A 46 -23.74 -15.23 14.99
C GLU A 46 -24.42 -16.57 14.65
N SER A 47 -23.68 -17.53 14.07
CA SER A 47 -24.21 -18.83 13.68
C SER A 47 -24.11 -19.89 14.77
N GLU A 48 -24.88 -20.97 14.62
CA GLU A 48 -24.73 -22.16 15.47
C GLU A 48 -23.33 -22.81 15.39
N VAL A 49 -22.54 -22.49 14.36
CA VAL A 49 -21.17 -23.01 14.22
C VAL A 49 -20.24 -22.43 15.30
N GLU A 50 -20.57 -21.26 15.86
CA GLU A 50 -19.76 -20.65 16.93
C GLU A 50 -19.75 -21.50 18.22
N LYS A 51 -20.73 -22.39 18.41
CA LYS A 51 -20.72 -23.40 19.50
C LYS A 51 -19.47 -24.31 19.45
N LEU A 52 -18.75 -24.34 18.34
CA LEU A 52 -17.48 -25.04 18.17
C LEU A 52 -16.25 -24.23 18.62
N HIS A 53 -16.45 -23.04 19.19
CA HIS A 53 -15.41 -22.14 19.71
C HIS A 53 -14.34 -21.83 18.65
N LEU A 54 -14.79 -21.38 17.48
CA LEU A 54 -13.91 -21.15 16.32
C LEU A 54 -13.07 -19.88 16.46
N ASN A 55 -13.60 -18.85 17.14
CA ASN A 55 -12.97 -17.55 17.35
C ASN A 55 -12.36 -16.99 16.04
N PRO A 56 -13.20 -16.71 15.02
CA PRO A 56 -12.73 -16.30 13.71
C PRO A 56 -12.05 -14.92 13.75
N LYS A 57 -10.89 -14.78 13.10
CA LYS A 57 -10.16 -13.49 13.03
C LYS A 57 -9.87 -13.05 11.61
N GLN A 58 -9.83 -11.73 11.41
CA GLN A 58 -9.48 -11.12 10.13
C GLN A 58 -7.96 -11.09 9.90
N LEU A 59 -7.55 -11.29 8.64
CA LEU A 59 -6.17 -11.07 8.20
C LEU A 59 -6.12 -10.33 6.84
N THR A 60 -5.82 -9.03 6.86
CA THR A 60 -5.82 -8.14 5.70
C THR A 60 -4.58 -7.26 5.61
N GLY A 61 -4.29 -6.73 4.41
CA GLY A 61 -3.09 -5.92 4.19
C GLY A 61 -3.12 -4.51 4.82
N ALA A 62 -1.94 -3.91 4.97
CA ALA A 62 -1.74 -2.58 5.57
C ALA A 62 -2.15 -1.40 4.67
N GLY A 63 -2.51 -1.65 3.41
CA GLY A 63 -2.76 -0.61 2.40
C GLY A 63 -4.04 0.22 2.54
N ALA A 64 -4.79 0.12 3.65
CA ALA A 64 -5.89 1.06 3.93
C ALA A 64 -6.02 1.31 5.43
N ALA A 65 -6.78 2.34 5.80
CA ALA A 65 -7.08 2.68 7.19
C ALA A 65 -7.72 1.51 7.95
N VAL A 66 -7.54 1.49 9.28
CA VAL A 66 -8.08 0.46 10.17
C VAL A 66 -9.60 0.38 10.08
N GLU A 67 -10.27 1.54 9.99
CA GLU A 67 -11.74 1.65 9.83
C GLU A 67 -12.26 0.94 8.57
N LEU A 68 -11.44 0.86 7.52
CA LEU A 68 -11.75 0.16 6.26
C LEU A 68 -11.25 -1.30 6.25
N GLY A 69 -10.97 -1.85 7.44
CA GLY A 69 -10.49 -3.21 7.63
C GLY A 69 -9.04 -3.42 7.21
N GLY A 70 -8.20 -2.38 7.27
CA GLY A 70 -6.74 -2.53 7.18
C GLY A 70 -6.12 -2.95 8.50
N MET A 71 -5.00 -3.67 8.45
CA MET A 71 -4.27 -4.11 9.64
C MET A 71 -2.83 -3.62 9.59
N THR A 72 -2.30 -3.22 10.74
CA THR A 72 -0.86 -2.97 10.90
C THR A 72 -0.10 -4.31 10.90
N LYS A 73 1.22 -4.27 10.71
CA LYS A 73 2.06 -5.47 10.78
C LYS A 73 1.98 -6.15 12.16
N ALA A 74 1.99 -5.37 13.23
CA ALA A 74 1.84 -5.87 14.60
C ALA A 74 0.51 -6.63 14.78
N THR A 75 -0.61 -6.05 14.33
CA THR A 75 -1.92 -6.72 14.45
C THR A 75 -2.01 -7.99 13.58
N GLN A 76 -1.33 -8.01 12.42
CA GLN A 76 -1.23 -9.23 11.60
C GLN A 76 -0.46 -10.32 12.34
N GLU A 77 0.68 -9.99 12.95
CA GLU A 77 1.51 -10.90 13.73
C GLU A 77 0.74 -11.46 14.94
N ASP A 78 -0.01 -10.63 15.66
CA ASP A 78 -0.86 -11.04 16.78
C ASP A 78 -1.94 -12.04 16.35
N THR A 79 -2.62 -11.79 15.21
CA THR A 79 -3.60 -12.74 14.66
C THR A 79 -2.93 -14.07 14.29
N ILE A 80 -1.76 -14.03 13.66
CA ILE A 80 -1.01 -15.24 13.28
C ILE A 80 -0.56 -16.01 14.52
N ALA A 81 -0.07 -15.33 15.57
CA ALA A 81 0.29 -15.94 16.83
C ALA A 81 -0.92 -16.59 17.51
N SER A 82 -2.04 -15.87 17.61
CA SER A 82 -3.32 -16.40 18.12
C SER A 82 -3.78 -17.65 17.37
N PHE A 83 -3.56 -17.71 16.05
CA PHE A 83 -3.90 -18.87 15.23
C PHE A 83 -2.91 -20.04 15.43
N ARG A 84 -1.62 -19.74 15.60
CA ARG A 84 -0.60 -20.74 15.92
C ARG A 84 -0.85 -21.39 17.28
N ASP A 85 -1.27 -20.63 18.27
CA ASP A 85 -1.55 -21.12 19.63
C ASP A 85 -2.92 -21.82 19.75
N GLY A 86 -3.75 -21.81 18.70
CA GLY A 86 -5.09 -22.41 18.71
C GLY A 86 -6.17 -21.57 19.39
N ARG A 87 -5.82 -20.39 19.94
CA ARG A 87 -6.79 -19.41 20.47
C ARG A 87 -7.77 -18.94 19.39
N CYS A 88 -7.31 -18.87 18.14
CA CYS A 88 -8.13 -18.65 16.95
C CYS A 88 -8.00 -19.89 16.06
N LYS A 89 -9.13 -20.46 15.62
CA LYS A 89 -9.14 -21.66 14.76
C LYS A 89 -9.50 -21.34 13.31
N VAL A 90 -10.04 -20.16 13.03
CA VAL A 90 -10.42 -19.71 11.69
C VAL A 90 -9.83 -18.34 11.38
N ILE A 91 -9.05 -18.23 10.32
CA ILE A 91 -8.66 -16.92 9.76
C ILE A 91 -9.48 -16.65 8.50
N VAL A 92 -10.10 -15.47 8.41
CA VAL A 92 -10.69 -14.97 7.16
C VAL A 92 -9.75 -13.93 6.56
N ALA A 93 -9.11 -14.29 5.44
CA ALA A 93 -8.01 -13.54 4.86
C ALA A 93 -8.30 -13.01 3.45
N THR A 94 -7.70 -11.87 3.13
CA THR A 94 -7.55 -11.42 1.72
C THR A 94 -6.26 -11.96 1.11
N SER A 95 -5.91 -11.55 -0.11
CA SER A 95 -4.69 -11.98 -0.81
C SER A 95 -3.39 -11.76 -0.01
N VAL A 96 -3.39 -10.94 1.05
CA VAL A 96 -2.24 -10.75 1.95
C VAL A 96 -1.72 -12.06 2.55
N ALA A 97 -2.60 -13.05 2.76
CA ALA A 97 -2.20 -14.33 3.35
C ALA A 97 -1.74 -15.36 2.30
N GLU A 98 -1.78 -15.03 1.01
CA GLU A 98 -1.27 -15.91 -0.05
C GLU A 98 0.26 -15.98 0.03
N GLU A 99 0.95 -14.85 0.20
CA GLU A 99 2.41 -14.76 0.19
C GLU A 99 3.01 -14.21 1.49
N GLY A 100 4.23 -14.61 1.83
CA GLY A 100 5.08 -13.91 2.80
C GLY A 100 4.75 -14.08 4.30
N LEU A 101 3.53 -14.47 4.67
CA LEU A 101 3.17 -14.70 6.09
C LEU A 101 3.49 -16.14 6.52
N ASP A 102 4.12 -16.36 7.67
CA ASP A 102 4.47 -17.71 8.15
C ASP A 102 3.31 -18.42 8.87
N ILE A 103 2.34 -18.88 8.07
CA ILE A 103 1.16 -19.62 8.53
C ILE A 103 1.31 -21.09 8.12
N LYS A 104 1.97 -21.90 8.97
CA LYS A 104 2.35 -23.30 8.68
C LYS A 104 1.37 -24.36 9.17
N ALA A 105 0.30 -23.98 9.86
CA ALA A 105 -0.47 -24.90 10.72
C ALA A 105 -1.92 -25.15 10.29
N CYS A 106 -2.35 -24.85 9.06
CA CYS A 106 -3.74 -25.13 8.65
C CYS A 106 -3.88 -26.51 7.98
N ASN A 107 -4.99 -27.18 8.26
CA ASN A 107 -5.41 -28.43 7.61
C ASN A 107 -6.66 -28.23 6.72
N LEU A 108 -7.29 -27.05 6.77
CA LEU A 108 -8.41 -26.71 5.90
C LEU A 108 -8.19 -25.33 5.25
N ILE A 109 -8.22 -25.28 3.93
CA ILE A 109 -8.18 -24.04 3.15
C ILE A 109 -9.49 -23.94 2.38
N ILE A 110 -10.17 -22.80 2.47
CA ILE A 110 -11.39 -22.53 1.71
C ILE A 110 -11.16 -21.27 0.87
N THR A 111 -11.50 -21.31 -0.41
CA THR A 111 -11.57 -20.10 -1.24
C THR A 111 -13.04 -19.75 -1.44
N TYR A 112 -13.47 -18.60 -0.93
CA TYR A 112 -14.87 -18.19 -0.91
C TYR A 112 -15.14 -17.18 -2.03
N ASN A 113 -15.79 -17.65 -3.10
CA ASN A 113 -16.10 -16.90 -4.32
C ASN A 113 -14.90 -16.09 -4.84
N TYR A 114 -13.73 -16.72 -4.84
CA TYR A 114 -12.46 -16.05 -5.07
C TYR A 114 -11.47 -16.95 -5.79
N SER A 115 -10.87 -16.41 -6.85
CA SER A 115 -9.80 -17.06 -7.62
C SER A 115 -8.82 -16.03 -8.18
N THR A 116 -7.54 -16.39 -8.22
CA THR A 116 -6.44 -15.57 -8.71
C THR A 116 -5.75 -16.25 -9.90
N ASN A 117 -4.43 -16.23 -9.97
CA ASN A 117 -3.64 -16.94 -10.97
C ASN A 117 -3.14 -18.28 -10.41
N GLU A 118 -2.47 -19.05 -11.27
CA GLU A 118 -1.86 -20.33 -10.92
C GLU A 118 -0.84 -20.24 -9.78
N ILE A 119 -0.10 -19.13 -9.68
CA ILE A 119 0.87 -18.88 -8.61
C ILE A 119 0.15 -18.76 -7.26
N GLY A 120 -0.86 -17.90 -7.17
CA GLY A 120 -1.67 -17.72 -5.97
C GLY A 120 -2.42 -18.99 -5.57
N GLN A 121 -2.82 -19.83 -6.52
CA GLN A 121 -3.37 -21.16 -6.23
C GLN A 121 -2.35 -22.07 -5.51
N VAL A 122 -1.14 -22.20 -6.05
CA VAL A 122 -0.06 -23.02 -5.46
C VAL A 122 0.33 -22.50 -4.07
N GLN A 123 0.37 -21.18 -3.88
CA GLN A 123 0.69 -20.58 -2.59
C GLN A 123 -0.38 -20.81 -1.53
N ARG A 124 -1.66 -20.70 -1.90
CA ARG A 124 -2.78 -21.08 -1.02
C ARG A 124 -2.68 -22.55 -0.62
N GLN A 125 -2.44 -23.45 -1.57
CA GLN A 125 -2.19 -24.87 -1.28
C GLN A 125 -0.99 -25.06 -0.34
N GLY A 126 0.07 -24.27 -0.52
CA GLY A 126 1.26 -24.29 0.32
C GLY A 126 1.04 -23.93 1.79
N ARG A 127 -0.15 -23.43 2.16
CA ARG A 127 -0.55 -23.23 3.58
C ARG A 127 -0.98 -24.54 4.23
N GLY A 128 -1.55 -25.46 3.47
CA GLY A 128 -2.09 -26.75 3.90
C GLY A 128 -1.01 -27.84 3.90
N ARG A 129 -0.06 -27.75 4.84
CA ARG A 129 1.09 -28.69 4.90
C ARG A 129 0.87 -29.89 5.82
N ALA A 130 -0.16 -29.84 6.66
CA ALA A 130 -0.48 -30.97 7.53
C ALA A 130 -0.94 -32.18 6.70
N LYS A 131 -0.60 -33.39 7.13
CA LYS A 131 -1.07 -34.61 6.46
C LYS A 131 -2.59 -34.66 6.49
N GLY A 132 -3.21 -34.89 5.32
CA GLY A 132 -4.67 -34.88 5.18
C GLY A 132 -5.29 -33.49 5.01
N SER A 133 -4.47 -32.46 4.75
CA SER A 133 -4.98 -31.11 4.45
C SER A 133 -5.91 -31.11 3.25
N LYS A 134 -6.97 -30.29 3.31
CA LYS A 134 -7.95 -30.12 2.23
C LYS A 134 -7.96 -28.69 1.75
N MET A 135 -8.08 -28.51 0.44
CA MET A 135 -8.40 -27.24 -0.18
C MET A 135 -9.77 -27.35 -0.85
N ILE A 136 -10.70 -26.49 -0.45
CA ILE A 136 -12.07 -26.44 -0.96
C ILE A 136 -12.26 -25.12 -1.69
N ILE A 137 -12.73 -25.20 -2.93
CA ILE A 137 -13.17 -24.04 -3.70
C ILE A 137 -14.67 -23.94 -3.55
N LEU A 138 -15.13 -22.91 -2.84
CA LEU A 138 -16.54 -22.62 -2.66
C LEU A 138 -16.91 -21.45 -3.56
N ALA A 139 -17.74 -21.69 -4.57
CA ALA A 139 -18.18 -20.67 -5.52
C ALA A 139 -19.58 -21.02 -6.05
N TYR A 140 -20.29 -20.04 -6.58
CA TYR A 140 -21.55 -20.29 -7.28
C TYR A 140 -21.29 -21.12 -8.54
N ASP A 141 -22.27 -21.96 -8.88
CA ASP A 141 -22.31 -22.67 -10.16
C ASP A 141 -22.19 -21.68 -11.33
N ASP A 142 -21.50 -22.08 -12.39
CA ASP A 142 -21.18 -21.27 -13.57
C ASP A 142 -20.41 -19.97 -13.31
N SER A 143 -19.89 -19.76 -12.10
CA SER A 143 -19.00 -18.62 -11.85
C SER A 143 -17.70 -18.74 -12.66
N SER A 144 -17.22 -17.60 -13.16
CA SER A 144 -15.89 -17.50 -13.79
C SER A 144 -14.77 -17.94 -12.85
N HIS A 145 -15.03 -18.01 -11.54
CA HIS A 145 -14.10 -18.50 -10.54
C HIS A 145 -13.76 -19.98 -10.68
N ILE A 146 -14.77 -20.84 -10.91
CA ILE A 146 -14.56 -22.29 -11.09
C ILE A 146 -13.77 -22.55 -12.38
N GLN A 147 -14.14 -21.88 -13.48
CA GLN A 147 -13.44 -22.00 -14.75
C GLN A 147 -11.98 -21.55 -14.64
N ARG A 148 -11.73 -20.45 -13.91
CA ARG A 148 -10.39 -19.95 -13.65
C ARG A 148 -9.56 -20.91 -12.82
N GLU A 149 -10.09 -21.50 -11.75
CA GLU A 149 -9.35 -22.49 -10.96
C GLU A 149 -9.04 -23.76 -11.76
N LYS A 150 -9.97 -24.22 -12.62
CA LYS A 150 -9.70 -25.31 -13.57
C LYS A 150 -8.56 -24.95 -14.53
N SER A 151 -8.57 -23.74 -15.08
CA SER A 151 -7.50 -23.23 -15.94
C SER A 151 -6.16 -23.13 -15.20
N ASN A 152 -6.17 -22.66 -13.95
CA ASN A 152 -4.98 -22.55 -13.11
C ASN A 152 -4.36 -23.92 -12.85
N ILE A 153 -5.15 -24.96 -12.54
CA ILE A 153 -4.65 -26.35 -12.38
C ILE A 153 -3.90 -26.80 -13.63
N ILE A 154 -4.45 -26.51 -14.81
CA ILE A 154 -3.83 -26.86 -16.09
C ILE A 154 -2.52 -26.09 -16.29
N ARG A 155 -2.50 -24.79 -15.98
CA ARG A 155 -1.29 -23.95 -16.07
C ARG A 155 -0.19 -24.40 -15.12
N VAL A 156 -0.52 -24.84 -13.90
CA VAL A 156 0.47 -25.41 -12.96
C VAL A 156 1.12 -26.66 -13.57
N LYS A 157 0.34 -27.55 -14.19
CA LYS A 157 0.87 -28.73 -14.88
C LYS A 157 1.80 -28.34 -16.03
N PHE A 158 1.35 -27.44 -16.92
CA PHE A 158 2.20 -26.94 -18.00
C PHE A 158 3.48 -26.27 -17.49
N THR A 159 3.42 -25.52 -16.39
CA THR A 159 4.60 -24.92 -15.78
C THR A 159 5.60 -25.99 -15.35
N HIS A 160 5.12 -27.09 -14.76
CA HIS A 160 5.98 -28.21 -14.40
C HIS A 160 6.64 -28.85 -15.62
N ASP A 161 5.85 -29.11 -16.68
CA ASP A 161 6.34 -29.72 -17.92
C ASP A 161 7.38 -28.82 -18.60
N ILE A 162 7.12 -27.52 -18.69
CA ILE A 162 8.07 -26.52 -19.23
C ILE A 162 9.36 -26.53 -18.42
N LEU A 163 9.30 -26.58 -17.08
CA LEU A 163 10.50 -26.64 -16.24
C LEU A 163 11.31 -27.92 -16.47
N GLN A 164 10.65 -29.06 -16.72
CA GLN A 164 11.35 -30.29 -17.08
C GLN A 164 12.02 -30.16 -18.46
N MET A 165 11.32 -29.61 -19.45
CA MET A 165 11.89 -29.37 -20.79
C MET A 165 13.10 -28.44 -20.72
N LEU A 166 13.01 -27.35 -19.96
CA LEU A 166 14.12 -26.40 -19.78
C LEU A 166 15.35 -27.04 -19.12
N ARG A 167 15.15 -27.98 -18.19
CA ARG A 167 16.26 -28.72 -17.55
C ARG A 167 16.97 -29.69 -18.51
N GLN A 168 16.28 -30.15 -19.55
CA GLN A 168 16.81 -31.07 -20.55
C GLN A 168 17.38 -30.34 -21.78
N MET A 169 17.16 -29.03 -21.89
CA MET A 169 17.63 -28.21 -22.99
C MET A 169 19.15 -28.04 -22.92
N ASP A 170 19.79 -27.98 -24.10
CA ASP A 170 21.21 -27.66 -24.19
C ASP A 170 21.52 -26.30 -23.52
N PRO A 171 22.47 -26.23 -22.56
CA PRO A 171 22.76 -25.02 -21.81
C PRO A 171 23.18 -23.83 -22.68
N GLU A 172 23.94 -24.06 -23.75
CA GLU A 172 24.40 -22.98 -24.63
C GLU A 172 23.26 -22.43 -25.49
N GLN A 173 22.39 -23.31 -26.00
CA GLN A 173 21.18 -22.90 -26.69
C GLN A 173 20.22 -22.13 -25.77
N LEU A 174 20.01 -22.59 -24.54
CA LEU A 174 19.19 -21.88 -23.54
C LEU A 174 19.75 -20.49 -23.24
N LYS A 175 21.07 -20.37 -23.04
CA LYS A 175 21.75 -19.09 -22.82
C LYS A 175 21.58 -18.13 -24.00
N LYS A 176 21.68 -18.64 -25.23
CA LYS A 176 21.46 -17.87 -26.46
C LYS A 176 20.04 -17.32 -26.53
N ASP A 177 19.04 -18.12 -26.19
CA ASP A 177 17.64 -17.71 -26.23
C ASP A 177 17.30 -16.71 -25.11
N ILE A 178 17.82 -16.91 -23.90
CA ILE A 178 17.73 -15.93 -22.80
C ILE A 178 18.31 -14.57 -23.24
N LYS A 179 19.49 -14.57 -23.88
CA LYS A 179 20.14 -13.34 -24.35
C LYS A 179 19.30 -12.60 -25.38
N LYS A 180 18.66 -13.31 -26.32
CA LYS A 180 17.72 -12.70 -27.30
C LYS A 180 16.53 -12.03 -26.60
N ILE A 181 15.95 -12.68 -25.59
CA ILE A 181 14.84 -12.13 -24.81
C ILE A 181 15.29 -10.88 -24.05
N GLN A 182 16.46 -10.91 -23.40
CA GLN A 182 17.01 -9.77 -22.67
C GLN A 182 17.25 -8.55 -23.57
N ILE A 183 17.77 -8.77 -24.78
CA ILE A 183 17.99 -7.70 -25.76
C ILE A 183 16.65 -7.05 -26.15
N ARG A 184 15.65 -7.87 -26.51
CA ARG A 184 14.31 -7.37 -26.86
C ARG A 184 13.68 -6.58 -25.71
N LEU A 185 13.71 -7.11 -24.49
CA LEU A 185 13.17 -6.42 -23.31
C LEU A 185 13.87 -5.08 -23.03
N LYS A 186 15.17 -4.96 -23.36
CA LYS A 186 15.92 -3.71 -23.23
C LYS A 186 15.46 -2.69 -24.28
N GLU A 187 15.25 -3.13 -25.52
CA GLU A 187 14.75 -2.30 -26.62
C GLU A 187 13.32 -1.81 -26.32
N ASP A 188 12.43 -2.70 -25.90
CA ASP A 188 11.04 -2.37 -25.52
C ASP A 188 11.00 -1.31 -24.41
N ARG A 189 11.83 -1.47 -23.36
CA ARG A 189 11.95 -0.46 -22.29
C ARG A 189 12.48 0.88 -22.80
N GLY A 190 13.36 0.88 -23.78
CA GLY A 190 13.84 2.10 -24.44
C GLY A 190 12.72 2.82 -25.17
N LEU A 191 11.93 2.06 -25.95
CA LEU A 191 10.76 2.57 -26.67
C LEU A 191 9.66 3.06 -25.73
N GLU A 192 9.40 2.38 -24.61
CA GLU A 192 8.44 2.82 -23.59
C GLU A 192 8.86 4.15 -22.95
N LYS A 193 10.15 4.34 -22.65
CA LYS A 193 10.68 5.61 -22.15
C LYS A 193 10.50 6.73 -23.16
N LEU A 194 10.90 6.50 -24.41
CA LEU A 194 10.70 7.45 -25.51
C LEU A 194 9.21 7.77 -25.70
N SER A 195 8.33 6.77 -25.68
CA SER A 195 6.88 6.98 -25.78
C SER A 195 6.34 7.81 -24.61
N ALA A 196 6.79 7.55 -23.39
CA ALA A 196 6.44 8.34 -22.21
C ALA A 196 6.94 9.79 -22.34
N GLU A 197 8.15 10.00 -22.85
CA GLU A 197 8.70 11.33 -23.15
C GLU A 197 7.86 12.06 -24.21
N PHE A 198 7.57 11.42 -25.35
CA PHE A 198 6.68 11.99 -26.39
C PHE A 198 5.28 12.31 -25.85
N GLN A 199 4.72 11.45 -25.00
CA GLN A 199 3.43 11.71 -24.35
C GLN A 199 3.51 12.85 -23.33
N SER A 200 4.64 13.01 -22.64
CA SER A 200 4.88 14.15 -21.75
C SER A 200 4.96 15.46 -22.53
N PHE A 201 5.60 15.49 -23.69
CA PHE A 201 5.62 16.65 -24.60
C PHE A 201 4.23 17.02 -25.14
N LYS A 202 3.35 16.04 -25.36
CA LYS A 202 1.96 16.30 -25.77
C LYS A 202 1.04 16.72 -24.62
N LYS A 203 1.33 16.30 -23.37
CA LYS A 203 0.52 16.62 -22.17
C LYS A 203 0.95 17.92 -21.48
N HIS A 204 2.20 18.31 -21.66
CA HIS A 204 2.74 19.59 -21.23
C HIS A 204 2.88 20.44 -22.49
N PRO A 205 1.82 21.14 -22.96
CA PRO A 205 2.01 22.13 -24.00
C PRO A 205 3.14 23.05 -23.55
N SER A 206 4.02 23.38 -24.49
CA SER A 206 5.28 24.10 -24.38
C SER A 206 5.13 25.50 -23.78
N GLY A 207 4.63 25.58 -22.55
CA GLY A 207 4.38 26.78 -21.80
C GLY A 207 4.86 26.56 -20.39
N ASN A 208 5.65 27.50 -19.91
CA ASN A 208 6.02 27.68 -18.51
C ASN A 208 4.79 28.07 -17.65
N ASN A 209 3.62 27.54 -17.98
CA ASN A 209 2.34 27.98 -17.48
C ASN A 209 2.22 27.53 -16.03
N ILE A 210 2.13 28.52 -15.14
CA ILE A 210 1.95 28.30 -13.72
C ILE A 210 0.47 27.98 -13.49
N TRP A 211 0.18 26.75 -13.05
CA TRP A 211 -1.17 26.29 -12.75
C TRP A 211 -1.59 26.72 -11.36
N THR A 212 -2.84 27.10 -11.20
CA THR A 212 -3.43 27.41 -9.90
C THR A 212 -4.15 26.18 -9.35
N LEU A 213 -3.93 25.86 -8.09
CA LEU A 213 -4.58 24.77 -7.37
C LEU A 213 -5.74 25.33 -6.57
N LEU A 214 -6.94 24.88 -6.88
CA LEU A 214 -8.16 25.21 -6.15
C LEU A 214 -8.59 24.03 -5.27
N CYS A 215 -9.13 24.32 -4.10
CA CYS A 215 -9.68 23.29 -3.23
C CYS A 215 -10.78 22.52 -3.95
N LYS A 216 -10.73 21.18 -3.94
CA LYS A 216 -11.79 20.40 -4.60
C LYS A 216 -13.17 20.58 -3.95
N GLY A 217 -13.23 20.79 -2.65
CA GLY A 217 -14.45 21.08 -1.89
C GLY A 217 -15.08 22.44 -2.22
N CYS A 218 -14.48 23.54 -1.78
CA CYS A 218 -15.03 24.90 -1.92
C CYS A 218 -14.52 25.72 -3.12
N LYS A 219 -13.58 25.21 -3.90
CA LYS A 219 -12.93 25.91 -5.05
C LYS A 219 -12.08 27.14 -4.69
N THR A 220 -11.88 27.43 -3.42
CA THR A 220 -10.96 28.49 -2.96
C THR A 220 -9.54 28.24 -3.44
N GLU A 221 -8.86 29.31 -3.86
CA GLU A 221 -7.48 29.24 -4.30
C GLU A 221 -6.54 28.85 -3.17
N VAL A 222 -5.79 27.77 -3.38
CA VAL A 222 -4.86 27.22 -2.39
C VAL A 222 -3.46 27.76 -2.64
N THR A 223 -2.85 27.42 -3.77
CA THR A 223 -1.48 27.83 -4.14
C THR A 223 -1.25 27.61 -5.64
N LYS A 224 -0.02 27.81 -6.11
CA LYS A 224 0.39 27.67 -7.51
C LYS A 224 1.36 26.49 -7.71
N SER A 225 1.46 25.98 -8.93
CA SER A 225 2.24 24.79 -9.26
C SER A 225 3.76 24.95 -9.08
N ASP A 226 4.28 26.17 -9.18
CA ASP A 226 5.68 26.53 -8.97
C ASP A 226 6.09 26.56 -7.49
N GLN A 227 5.10 26.57 -6.59
CA GLN A 227 5.27 26.52 -5.14
C GLN A 227 5.37 25.10 -4.58
N PHE A 228 5.62 24.12 -5.44
CA PHE A 228 5.88 22.73 -5.03
C PHE A 228 7.35 22.38 -5.13
N ARG A 229 7.80 21.54 -4.19
CA ARG A 229 9.07 20.80 -4.25
C ARG A 229 8.80 19.32 -4.05
N HIS A 230 9.78 18.48 -4.36
CA HIS A 230 9.74 17.07 -3.99
C HIS A 230 10.76 16.72 -2.91
N ILE A 231 10.42 15.76 -2.08
CA ILE A 231 11.36 14.99 -1.24
C ILE A 231 11.41 13.58 -1.82
N GLU A 232 12.63 13.10 -2.11
CA GLU A 232 12.89 11.74 -2.64
C GLU A 232 12.06 11.39 -3.90
N LYS A 233 11.72 12.40 -4.71
CA LYS A 233 10.89 12.28 -5.93
C LYS A 233 9.48 11.70 -5.71
N GLN A 234 9.03 11.54 -4.46
CA GLN A 234 7.72 10.96 -4.13
C GLN A 234 6.79 11.96 -3.44
N HIS A 235 7.29 12.67 -2.42
CA HIS A 235 6.47 13.54 -1.59
C HIS A 235 6.43 14.95 -2.16
N HIS A 236 5.24 15.42 -2.51
CA HIS A 236 5.04 16.76 -3.08
C HIS A 236 4.69 17.73 -1.95
N VAL A 237 5.66 18.57 -1.59
CA VAL A 237 5.56 19.54 -0.50
C VAL A 237 5.24 20.92 -1.05
N VAL A 238 4.38 21.64 -0.34
CA VAL A 238 4.10 23.05 -0.64
C VAL A 238 5.07 23.94 0.14
N VAL A 239 5.68 24.90 -0.55
CA VAL A 239 6.64 25.86 0.02
C VAL A 239 6.13 27.30 -0.04
N ASP A 240 4.89 27.51 -0.50
CA ASP A 240 4.20 28.80 -0.44
C ASP A 240 4.02 29.23 1.02
N PRO A 241 4.62 30.34 1.47
CA PRO A 241 4.48 30.79 2.85
C PRO A 241 3.01 31.08 3.22
N LYS A 242 2.22 31.60 2.28
CA LYS A 242 0.80 31.96 2.50
C LYS A 242 -0.11 30.73 2.55
N PHE A 243 0.39 29.54 2.25
CA PHE A 243 -0.39 28.32 2.32
C PHE A 243 -0.96 28.09 3.73
N GLU A 244 -0.19 28.42 4.77
CA GLU A 244 -0.58 28.18 6.16
C GLU A 244 -1.73 29.08 6.64
N ASP A 245 -2.03 30.16 5.93
CA ASP A 245 -3.21 30.99 6.20
C ASP A 245 -4.52 30.29 5.80
N LYS A 246 -4.42 29.42 4.79
CA LYS A 246 -5.53 28.72 4.13
C LYS A 246 -5.71 27.28 4.61
N ALA A 247 -4.72 26.75 5.32
CA ALA A 247 -4.73 25.38 5.82
C ALA A 247 -5.11 25.32 7.30
N SER A 248 -5.84 24.27 7.66
CA SER A 248 -6.03 23.83 9.05
C SER A 248 -5.22 22.55 9.26
N CYS A 249 -4.20 22.63 10.11
CA CYS A 249 -3.36 21.49 10.48
C CYS A 249 -3.72 21.03 11.89
N ARG A 250 -3.83 19.70 12.08
CA ARG A 250 -3.90 19.09 13.42
C ARG A 250 -2.68 18.20 13.57
N GLU A 251 -1.79 18.57 14.48
CA GLU A 251 -0.49 17.95 14.68
C GLU A 251 -0.43 17.24 16.04
N VAL A 252 0.30 16.13 16.10
CA VAL A 252 0.70 15.43 17.33
C VAL A 252 2.22 15.58 17.52
N PRO A 253 2.74 15.40 18.76
CA PRO A 253 4.18 15.32 18.99
C PRO A 253 4.85 14.29 18.07
N ILE A 254 6.10 14.54 17.67
CA ILE A 254 6.82 13.71 16.69
C ILE A 254 6.90 12.25 17.17
N GLU A 255 7.06 12.03 18.47
CA GLU A 255 7.14 10.72 19.12
C GLU A 255 5.85 9.90 19.00
N GLN A 256 4.72 10.58 18.80
CA GLN A 256 3.40 9.98 18.60
C GLN A 256 3.02 9.86 17.12
N GLY A 257 3.87 10.39 16.23
CA GLY A 257 3.66 10.35 14.79
C GLY A 257 3.93 8.98 14.19
N LYS A 258 3.50 8.78 12.94
CA LYS A 258 3.71 7.53 12.20
C LYS A 258 5.00 7.61 11.37
N PRO A 259 6.04 6.80 11.63
CA PRO A 259 7.24 6.75 10.81
C PRO A 259 6.90 6.27 9.39
N VAL A 260 7.43 6.95 8.38
CA VAL A 260 7.24 6.60 6.95
C VAL A 260 8.53 6.54 6.14
N GLY A 261 9.64 7.00 6.72
CA GLY A 261 10.99 6.91 6.17
C GLY A 261 12.02 7.04 7.28
N PHE A 262 13.31 7.08 6.93
CA PHE A 262 14.39 7.15 7.93
C PHE A 262 14.32 8.44 8.76
N GLU A 263 14.02 9.58 8.12
CA GLU A 263 13.92 10.90 8.77
C GLU A 263 12.52 11.52 8.62
N GLN A 264 11.51 10.71 8.31
CA GLN A 264 10.19 11.17 7.91
C GLN A 264 9.11 10.57 8.80
N VAL A 265 8.36 11.42 9.49
CA VAL A 265 7.28 11.03 10.40
C VAL A 265 6.01 11.81 10.03
N ILE A 266 4.91 11.12 9.78
CA ILE A 266 3.60 11.77 9.61
C ILE A 266 3.09 12.14 11.00
N ILE A 267 2.95 13.44 11.24
CA ILE A 267 2.53 14.01 12.53
C ILE A 267 1.10 14.56 12.49
N GLY A 268 0.41 14.50 11.35
CA GLY A 268 -0.91 15.10 11.26
C GLY A 268 -1.55 15.08 9.90
N LYS A 269 -2.70 15.77 9.83
CA LYS A 269 -3.49 15.96 8.61
C LYS A 269 -3.59 17.43 8.26
N VAL A 270 -3.70 17.70 6.96
CA VAL A 270 -3.85 19.05 6.41
C VAL A 270 -5.21 19.14 5.74
N TYR A 271 -6.02 20.09 6.19
CA TYR A 271 -7.37 20.32 5.68
C TYR A 271 -7.51 21.73 5.13
N CYS A 272 -8.46 21.92 4.22
CA CYS A 272 -8.94 23.24 3.87
C CYS A 272 -9.53 23.93 5.10
N LYS A 273 -9.07 25.14 5.41
CA LYS A 273 -9.60 25.91 6.55
C LYS A 273 -11.07 26.32 6.37
N GLU A 274 -11.53 26.51 5.14
CA GLU A 274 -12.89 26.98 4.86
C GLU A 274 -13.94 25.86 4.86
N CYS A 275 -13.63 24.71 4.26
CA CYS A 275 -14.61 23.62 4.09
C CYS A 275 -14.21 22.28 4.72
N GLY A 276 -13.03 22.19 5.36
CA GLY A 276 -12.54 20.96 5.97
C GLY A 276 -12.14 19.85 4.99
N HIS A 277 -12.07 20.12 3.68
CA HIS A 277 -11.67 19.12 2.69
C HIS A 277 -10.24 18.61 2.93
N ASP A 278 -10.02 17.30 2.91
CA ASP A 278 -8.70 16.68 3.15
C ASP A 278 -7.74 16.95 1.97
N TRP A 279 -6.70 17.74 2.24
CA TRP A 279 -5.67 18.15 1.28
C TRP A 279 -4.41 17.28 1.35
N GLY A 280 -4.18 16.55 2.44
CA GLY A 280 -2.97 15.76 2.60
C GLY A 280 -2.58 15.54 4.06
N VAL A 281 -1.27 15.44 4.28
CA VAL A 281 -0.68 15.10 5.57
C VAL A 281 0.35 16.14 5.98
N ARG A 282 0.51 16.31 7.29
CA ARG A 282 1.63 17.05 7.86
C ARG A 282 2.74 16.04 8.15
N MET A 283 3.92 16.28 7.59
CA MET A 283 5.07 15.41 7.70
C MET A 283 6.22 16.18 8.32
N CYS A 284 6.81 15.61 9.36
CA CYS A 284 8.10 16.05 9.87
C CYS A 284 9.20 15.43 9.01
N HIS A 285 9.99 16.25 8.34
CA HIS A 285 11.18 15.84 7.61
C HIS A 285 12.38 16.55 8.22
N LYS A 286 13.39 15.80 8.71
CA LYS A 286 14.55 16.37 9.41
C LYS A 286 14.15 17.34 10.53
N LYS A 287 13.19 16.93 11.37
CA LYS A 287 12.60 17.75 12.46
C LYS A 287 11.79 18.99 12.01
N CYS A 288 11.67 19.25 10.71
CA CYS A 288 10.88 20.36 10.18
C CYS A 288 9.47 19.90 9.77
N PRO A 289 8.38 20.44 10.37
CA PRO A 289 7.02 20.12 9.97
C PRO A 289 6.62 20.85 8.68
N ILE A 290 6.28 20.06 7.65
CA ILE A 290 5.97 20.51 6.28
C ILE A 290 4.69 19.83 5.79
N SER A 291 3.91 20.54 4.98
CA SER A 291 2.67 20.02 4.40
C SER A 291 2.94 19.26 3.10
N VAL A 292 2.58 17.97 3.06
CA VAL A 292 2.64 17.11 1.88
C VAL A 292 1.23 16.96 1.32
N LEU A 293 1.02 17.38 0.07
CA LEU A 293 -0.31 17.45 -0.52
C LEU A 293 -0.58 16.30 -1.49
N LYS A 294 -1.83 15.84 -1.53
CA LYS A 294 -2.31 14.85 -2.51
C LYS A 294 -3.03 15.56 -3.65
N ILE A 295 -2.59 15.35 -4.90
CA ILE A 295 -3.17 16.06 -6.06
C ILE A 295 -4.69 15.85 -6.20
N ALA A 296 -5.20 14.70 -5.75
CA ALA A 296 -6.63 14.36 -5.79
C ALA A 296 -7.53 15.28 -4.94
N GLY A 297 -6.95 16.06 -4.02
CA GLY A 297 -7.66 17.05 -3.22
C GLY A 297 -7.90 18.40 -3.93
N PHE A 298 -7.44 18.55 -5.18
CA PHE A 298 -7.44 19.84 -5.88
C PHE A 298 -8.03 19.76 -7.29
N VAL A 299 -8.48 20.92 -7.76
CA VAL A 299 -8.79 21.20 -9.16
C VAL A 299 -7.70 22.13 -9.70
N LEU A 300 -7.14 21.81 -10.85
CA LEU A 300 -6.04 22.56 -11.46
C LEU A 300 -6.61 23.48 -12.55
N THR A 301 -6.25 24.76 -12.52
CA THR A 301 -6.67 25.75 -13.52
C THR A 301 -5.50 26.50 -14.13
N CYS A 302 -5.57 26.78 -15.43
CA CYS A 302 -4.63 27.64 -16.15
C CYS A 302 -5.36 28.29 -17.33
N GLY A 303 -5.61 29.61 -17.25
CA GLY A 303 -6.49 30.28 -18.21
C GLY A 303 -7.89 29.66 -18.18
N GLU A 304 -8.39 29.22 -19.34
CA GLU A 304 -9.69 28.54 -19.48
C GLU A 304 -9.63 27.04 -19.18
N GLU A 305 -8.43 26.45 -19.10
CA GLU A 305 -8.28 25.02 -18.85
C GLU A 305 -8.54 24.67 -17.38
N ARG A 306 -9.28 23.56 -17.19
CA ARG A 306 -9.61 23.03 -15.86
C ARG A 306 -9.53 21.51 -15.85
N VAL A 307 -8.70 20.94 -14.97
CA VAL A 307 -8.49 19.49 -14.90
C VAL A 307 -8.42 18.98 -13.45
N GLU A 308 -8.84 17.73 -13.27
CA GLU A 308 -8.70 16.98 -12.01
C GLU A 308 -7.84 15.73 -12.24
N LYS A 309 -6.95 15.41 -11.31
CA LYS A 309 -6.02 14.28 -11.43
C LYS A 309 -6.01 13.44 -10.16
N LYS A 310 -5.81 12.13 -10.35
CA LYS A 310 -5.69 11.18 -9.22
C LYS A 310 -4.24 10.98 -8.76
N LYS A 311 -3.27 11.17 -9.65
CA LYS A 311 -1.83 10.97 -9.37
C LYS A 311 -1.03 12.15 -9.88
N TRP A 312 0.01 12.54 -9.12
CA TRP A 312 0.86 13.68 -9.44
C TRP A 312 1.52 13.57 -10.82
N LYS A 313 1.95 12.37 -11.21
CA LYS A 313 2.52 12.09 -12.55
C LYS A 313 1.59 12.37 -13.73
N ASP A 314 0.28 12.47 -13.49
CA ASP A 314 -0.71 12.74 -14.52
C ASP A 314 -1.08 14.24 -14.60
N SER A 315 -0.45 15.08 -13.76
CA SER A 315 -0.65 16.52 -13.72
C SER A 315 -0.17 17.19 -15.01
N PRO A 316 -0.77 18.31 -15.42
CA PRO A 316 -0.36 19.07 -16.60
C PRO A 316 0.93 19.89 -16.37
N PHE A 317 1.58 19.75 -15.22
CA PHE A 317 2.89 20.32 -14.91
C PHE A 317 3.76 19.28 -14.19
N SER A 318 5.07 19.55 -14.15
CA SER A 318 6.06 18.70 -13.47
C SER A 318 6.77 19.47 -12.37
N VAL A 319 6.88 18.88 -11.18
CA VAL A 319 7.61 19.44 -10.04
C VAL A 319 9.08 19.04 -10.14
N LYS A 320 9.90 19.94 -10.70
CA LYS A 320 11.32 19.64 -11.00
C LYS A 320 12.28 19.89 -9.83
N LYS A 321 11.96 20.82 -8.94
CA LYS A 321 12.85 21.25 -7.86
C LYS A 321 12.74 20.34 -6.64
N GLU A 322 13.88 19.93 -6.10
CA GLU A 322 13.99 19.28 -4.80
C GLU A 322 13.86 20.31 -3.68
N LEU A 323 13.38 19.89 -2.51
CA LEU A 323 13.23 20.77 -1.36
C LEU A 323 14.60 21.24 -0.87
N ALA A 324 14.81 22.56 -0.86
CA ALA A 324 16.06 23.17 -0.42
C ALA A 324 15.91 23.84 0.96
N GLU A 325 17.03 24.09 1.63
CA GLU A 325 17.06 24.77 2.92
C GLU A 325 16.45 26.18 2.86
N ALA A 326 16.71 26.93 1.78
CA ALA A 326 16.13 28.26 1.58
C ALA A 326 14.59 28.24 1.53
N ASP A 327 13.98 27.18 0.98
CA ASP A 327 12.52 27.02 1.01
C ASP A 327 12.02 26.85 2.45
N LEU A 328 12.76 26.13 3.31
CA LEU A 328 12.42 25.95 4.72
C LEU A 328 12.57 27.23 5.54
N ARG A 329 13.64 27.99 5.31
CA ARG A 329 13.88 29.30 5.95
C ARG A 329 12.71 30.25 5.66
N ASN A 330 12.28 30.33 4.40
CA ASN A 330 11.13 31.17 4.01
C ASN A 330 9.82 30.78 4.72
N ILE A 331 9.54 29.48 4.86
CA ILE A 331 8.38 29.00 5.60
C ILE A 331 8.50 29.38 7.09
N LEU A 332 9.68 29.21 7.67
CA LEU A 332 9.93 29.52 9.08
C LEU A 332 9.79 31.01 9.38
N GLU A 333 10.38 31.89 8.56
CA GLU A 333 10.28 33.35 8.71
C GLU A 333 8.82 33.81 8.67
N HIS A 334 8.02 33.27 7.75
CA HIS A 334 6.61 33.61 7.68
C HIS A 334 5.84 33.17 8.94
N ARG A 335 6.15 32.00 9.51
CA ARG A 335 5.58 31.55 10.79
C ARG A 335 5.97 32.46 11.95
N LYS A 336 7.25 32.86 12.03
CA LYS A 336 7.75 33.79 13.06
C LYS A 336 7.04 35.13 12.99
N ASN A 337 6.91 35.70 11.78
CA ASN A 337 6.22 36.96 11.54
C ASN A 337 4.74 36.90 11.92
N LYS A 338 4.06 35.78 11.64
CA LYS A 338 2.65 35.57 12.01
C LYS A 338 2.43 35.40 13.51
N ASN A 339 3.41 34.83 14.22
CA ASN A 339 3.35 34.61 15.66
C ASN A 339 3.96 35.77 16.48
N GLY A 340 4.40 36.86 15.84
CA GLY A 340 4.90 38.06 16.52
C GLY A 340 6.27 37.91 17.20
N GLN A 341 7.11 36.96 16.77
CA GLN A 341 8.47 36.78 17.28
C GLN A 341 9.48 37.43 16.33
N ASN A 342 9.79 38.72 16.55
CA ASN A 342 11.04 39.30 16.05
C ASN A 342 12.19 38.70 16.88
N VAL A 343 13.19 38.12 16.22
CA VAL A 343 14.46 37.79 16.85
C VAL A 343 15.52 38.54 16.08
N GLU A 344 16.20 39.45 16.79
CA GLU A 344 17.42 40.12 16.37
C GLU A 344 18.46 39.08 15.95
N ASN A 345 19.25 39.38 14.93
CA ASN A 345 20.32 38.53 14.46
C ASN A 345 21.33 38.29 15.59
N GLU A 346 21.35 37.10 16.16
CA GLU A 346 22.55 36.57 16.81
C GLU A 346 23.36 35.88 15.72
N GLU A 347 24.50 36.48 15.40
CA GLU A 347 25.59 35.81 14.69
C GLU A 347 26.04 34.63 15.56
N GLU A 348 25.72 33.39 15.15
CA GLU A 348 26.37 32.21 15.70
C GLU A 348 27.68 31.99 14.95
N ASP A 349 28.78 32.26 15.68
CA ASP A 349 30.13 31.84 15.35
C ASP A 349 30.17 30.37 14.97
N SER A 350 30.83 30.11 13.83
CA SER A 350 31.15 28.78 13.35
C SER A 350 32.32 28.20 14.13
N ASP A 351 32.04 27.34 15.11
CA ASP A 351 33.00 26.33 15.57
C ASP A 351 32.56 24.96 15.03
N GLU A 352 33.07 24.63 13.84
CA GLU A 352 33.07 23.27 13.29
C GLU A 352 34.00 22.39 14.14
N GLU A 353 33.46 21.70 15.15
CA GLU A 353 34.13 20.52 15.70
C GLU A 353 33.89 19.32 14.75
N ASP A 354 34.95 18.97 14.02
CA ASP A 354 35.12 17.80 13.17
C ASP A 354 34.84 16.48 13.92
N ILE A 355 33.64 15.91 13.77
CA ILE A 355 33.26 14.60 14.37
C ILE A 355 33.59 13.42 13.44
N TYR A 356 34.32 13.62 12.35
CA TYR A 356 34.73 12.55 11.40
C TYR A 356 36.15 12.03 11.63
N GLY A 357 36.58 11.93 12.90
CA GLY A 357 37.91 11.45 13.28
C GLY A 357 38.05 9.95 13.59
N ASP A 358 36.98 9.21 13.96
CA ASP A 358 37.20 7.98 14.75
C ASP A 358 36.32 6.75 14.46
N ILE A 359 35.97 6.51 13.19
CA ILE A 359 35.36 5.22 12.75
C ILE A 359 36.25 4.51 11.72
N GLY A 360 37.56 4.68 11.87
CA GLY A 360 38.58 4.19 10.95
C GLY A 360 39.58 3.21 11.56
N ASN A 361 39.23 2.43 12.59
CA ASN A 361 40.09 1.35 13.07
C ASN A 361 39.37 0.39 14.03
N GLN A 362 38.50 -0.50 13.53
CA GLN A 362 38.15 -1.73 14.27
C GLN A 362 37.41 -2.79 13.43
N VAL A 363 37.87 -3.12 12.22
CA VAL A 363 37.49 -4.39 11.55
C VAL A 363 38.65 -4.92 10.70
N LEU A 364 39.82 -5.17 11.31
CA LEU A 364 40.85 -6.07 10.75
C LEU A 364 41.78 -6.53 11.90
N SER A 365 41.32 -7.47 12.72
CA SER A 365 42.11 -8.50 13.41
C SER A 365 41.31 -9.06 14.59
N SER A 366 40.62 -10.17 14.36
CA SER A 366 40.32 -11.28 15.29
C SER A 366 39.44 -12.30 14.60
#